data_AF-A0A7Y8MF86-F1
#
_entry.id   AF-A0A7Y8MF86-F1
#
_cell.length_a   1.000
_cell.length_b   1.000
_cell.length_c   1.000
_cell.angle_alpha   90.00
_cell.angle_beta   90.00
_cell.angle_gamma   90.00
#
_symmetry.space_group_name_H-M   'P 1'
#
loop_
_entity.id
_entity.type
_entity.pdbx_description
1 polymer ?
#
loop_
_entity_poly.entity_id
_entity_poly.type
_entity_poly.pdbx_seq_one_letter_code
_entity_poly.pdbx_strand_id
1 'polypeptide(L)'
;MARNAFYGTDKDLLREVMNTVGKPGRLGESIRCVVSVSMLTEGWDVNTVTHILGVRAFGTQLLCEQVVGRALRRQNYDLNEDGLFDVEYADILGIPFDFTAKPVISKPTAPKPTTRVQAVKERERELEIVFPRVEGYRVEMPEERIEAEFTDDSKLIIDPTAIGPTKVLMEGIVGEGVELNANVLEDIRPSTIVYNLAKRLMERHFRDHGEPLPVNLFPSIRYVVRQWLDGGYLVMKGAPVGAVLYPSIAEDACQRIYLACQRTLRGEERKKAILDAYNPKGSTRFVNFTTSKDVYRTAPDKCHVNYVVCDSSWEAELARALERNPHVTAYVKNHGLQFEVPYRDGSTPRKYLPDFIARIHDGGEEPLHLILETKGFRGKDAQAKAETMSVLWVPGVNNLGTFGRWAFAEFTEVHTIEENLDALIDGYIQRGGQ
;
A
#
# COMPACT_ATOMS: atom_id res chain seq x y z
N MET A 1 -33.37 -8.75 -20.61
CA MET A 1 -34.12 -7.61 -20.03
C MET A 1 -33.74 -7.47 -18.56
N ALA A 2 -32.93 -6.48 -18.20
CA ALA A 2 -32.69 -6.11 -16.81
C ALA A 2 -32.87 -4.59 -16.71
N ARG A 3 -34.04 -4.17 -16.23
CA ARG A 3 -34.32 -2.77 -15.85
C ARG A 3 -33.68 -2.54 -14.49
N ASN A 4 -32.52 -1.90 -14.45
CA ASN A 4 -32.04 -1.26 -13.23
C ASN A 4 -32.95 -0.06 -12.96
N ALA A 5 -33.74 -0.13 -11.89
CA ALA A 5 -34.51 1.01 -11.41
C ALA A 5 -33.54 2.01 -10.77
N PHE A 6 -33.19 3.05 -11.53
CA PHE A 6 -32.41 4.18 -11.06
C PHE A 6 -33.34 5.06 -10.21
N TYR A 7 -33.10 5.16 -8.90
CA TYR A 7 -33.80 6.10 -8.02
C TYR A 7 -33.02 7.41 -7.98
N GLY A 8 -33.29 8.29 -8.94
CA GLY A 8 -32.71 9.63 -9.03
C GLY A 8 -33.64 10.57 -9.78
N THR A 9 -33.39 11.87 -9.71
CA THR A 9 -34.15 12.82 -10.54
C THR A 9 -33.79 12.61 -12.02
N ASP A 10 -34.64 13.03 -12.96
CA ASP A 10 -34.32 12.96 -14.40
C ASP A 10 -32.97 13.62 -14.74
N LYS A 11 -32.57 14.62 -13.95
CA LYS A 11 -31.27 15.29 -14.04
C LYS A 11 -30.10 14.37 -13.66
N ASP A 12 -30.26 13.54 -12.64
CA ASP A 12 -29.22 12.59 -12.21
C ASP A 12 -29.08 11.45 -13.22
N LEU A 13 -30.19 11.01 -13.81
CA LEU A 13 -30.17 10.02 -14.88
C LEU A 13 -29.43 10.55 -16.11
N LEU A 14 -29.72 11.79 -16.54
CA LEU A 14 -29.02 12.42 -17.65
C LEU A 14 -27.53 12.59 -17.37
N ARG A 15 -27.15 12.94 -16.12
CA ARG A 15 -25.73 13.03 -15.72
C ARG A 15 -25.03 11.68 -15.79
N GLU A 16 -25.64 10.61 -15.31
CA GLU A 16 -25.06 9.27 -15.37
C GLU A 16 -24.93 8.78 -16.82
N VAL A 17 -25.95 9.01 -17.65
CA VAL A 17 -25.90 8.74 -19.10
C VAL A 17 -24.73 9.48 -19.73
N MET A 18 -24.58 10.77 -19.43
CA MET A 18 -23.48 11.60 -19.93
C MET A 18 -22.12 11.09 -19.45
N ASN A 19 -21.91 10.86 -18.16
CA ASN A 19 -20.63 10.40 -17.58
C ASN A 19 -20.21 8.98 -18.06
N THR A 20 -21.15 8.24 -18.65
CA THR A 20 -20.95 6.88 -19.15
C THR A 20 -21.04 6.75 -20.68
N VAL A 21 -21.01 7.87 -21.42
CA VAL A 21 -20.99 7.89 -22.89
C VAL A 21 -19.87 7.00 -23.44
N GLY A 22 -20.25 6.05 -24.30
CA GLY A 22 -19.33 5.13 -24.97
C GLY A 22 -18.72 4.04 -24.06
N LYS A 23 -19.14 3.92 -22.79
CA LYS A 23 -18.65 2.88 -21.87
C LYS A 23 -19.51 1.60 -22.00
N PRO A 24 -18.94 0.46 -22.42
CA PRO A 24 -19.69 -0.80 -22.56
C PRO A 24 -20.38 -1.23 -21.25
N GLY A 25 -21.63 -1.69 -21.34
CA GLY A 25 -22.42 -2.16 -20.20
C GLY A 25 -22.97 -1.06 -19.28
N ARG A 26 -22.91 0.22 -19.68
CA ARG A 26 -23.42 1.37 -18.92
C ARG A 26 -24.52 2.11 -19.69
N LEU A 27 -25.22 3.03 -19.01
CA LEU A 27 -26.37 3.74 -19.58
C LEU A 27 -26.02 4.52 -20.86
N GLY A 28 -24.83 5.11 -20.94
CA GLY A 28 -24.34 5.84 -22.10
C GLY A 28 -23.66 5.00 -23.19
N GLU A 29 -23.63 3.67 -23.08
CA GLU A 29 -22.89 2.78 -24.00
C GLU A 29 -23.16 3.04 -25.49
N SER A 30 -24.43 3.24 -25.86
CA SER A 30 -24.86 3.42 -27.24
C SER A 30 -24.67 4.84 -27.78
N ILE A 31 -24.31 5.79 -26.90
CA ILE A 31 -24.13 7.20 -27.27
C ILE A 31 -22.71 7.39 -27.80
N ARG A 32 -22.62 7.94 -29.02
CA ARG A 32 -21.36 8.25 -29.69
C ARG A 32 -21.16 9.72 -30.00
N CYS A 33 -22.25 10.48 -30.06
CA CYS A 33 -22.22 11.90 -30.37
C CYS A 33 -23.17 12.63 -29.42
N VAL A 34 -22.69 13.73 -28.85
CA VAL A 34 -23.47 14.63 -28.00
C VAL A 34 -23.52 15.98 -28.70
N VAL A 35 -24.73 16.46 -28.97
CA VAL A 35 -24.96 17.79 -29.54
C VAL A 35 -25.45 18.70 -28.42
N SER A 36 -24.75 19.83 -28.21
CA SER A 36 -25.05 20.77 -27.14
C SER A 36 -25.03 22.21 -27.64
N VAL A 37 -26.00 23.02 -27.18
CA VAL A 37 -26.09 24.46 -27.45
C VAL A 37 -26.28 25.16 -26.11
N SER A 38 -25.36 26.06 -25.75
CA SER A 38 -25.43 26.88 -24.52
C SER A 38 -25.47 26.12 -23.18
N MET A 39 -25.34 24.79 -23.15
CA MET A 39 -25.17 23.99 -21.92
C MET A 39 -23.68 23.82 -21.52
N LEU A 40 -22.82 24.75 -21.90
CA LEU A 40 -21.39 24.68 -21.53
C LEU A 40 -21.15 25.00 -20.04
N THR A 41 -22.20 25.38 -19.31
CA THR A 41 -22.18 25.65 -17.86
C THR A 41 -22.28 24.39 -16.99
N GLU A 42 -22.80 23.28 -17.52
CA GLU A 42 -22.82 22.01 -16.78
C GLU A 42 -21.56 21.21 -17.11
N GLY A 43 -20.69 21.06 -16.10
CA GLY A 43 -19.51 20.20 -16.17
C GLY A 43 -19.94 18.73 -16.17
N TRP A 44 -19.86 18.07 -17.31
CA TRP A 44 -19.90 16.61 -17.40
C TRP A 44 -18.48 16.05 -17.50
N ASP A 45 -18.27 14.91 -16.84
CA ASP A 45 -16.96 14.30 -16.66
C ASP A 45 -16.85 13.04 -17.51
N VAL A 46 -16.65 13.28 -18.81
CA VAL A 46 -16.39 12.22 -19.79
C VAL A 46 -14.96 12.37 -20.24
N ASN A 47 -14.24 11.27 -20.14
CA ASN A 47 -12.84 11.16 -20.52
C ASN A 47 -12.65 10.57 -21.92
N THR A 48 -13.72 10.10 -22.58
CA THR A 48 -13.68 9.46 -23.91
C THR A 48 -13.87 10.41 -25.08
N VAL A 49 -13.69 11.73 -24.88
CA VAL A 49 -13.86 12.74 -25.93
C VAL A 49 -12.69 12.66 -26.91
N THR A 50 -12.95 12.25 -28.14
CA THR A 50 -11.94 12.16 -29.21
C THR A 50 -12.08 13.24 -30.28
N HIS A 51 -13.29 13.76 -30.49
CA HIS A 51 -13.59 14.74 -31.53
C HIS A 51 -14.45 15.85 -30.97
N ILE A 52 -14.13 17.10 -31.32
CA ILE A 52 -14.95 18.27 -31.04
C ILE A 52 -15.21 18.99 -32.37
N LEU A 53 -16.49 19.16 -32.70
CA LEU A 53 -16.92 19.86 -33.91
C LEU A 53 -17.69 21.14 -33.57
N GLY A 54 -17.08 22.29 -33.89
CA GLY A 54 -17.71 23.59 -33.92
C GLY A 54 -18.61 23.75 -35.15
N VAL A 55 -19.92 23.53 -34.98
CA VAL A 55 -20.91 23.66 -36.07
C VAL A 55 -21.39 25.10 -36.30
N ARG A 56 -21.03 26.04 -35.41
CA ARG A 56 -21.35 27.47 -35.50
C ARG A 56 -20.19 28.31 -35.00
N ALA A 57 -20.13 29.57 -35.43
CA ALA A 57 -19.16 30.53 -34.93
C ALA A 57 -19.33 30.77 -33.42
N PHE A 58 -18.23 30.74 -32.68
CA PHE A 58 -18.20 31.01 -31.25
C PHE A 58 -18.19 32.51 -31.00
N GLY A 59 -19.00 32.97 -30.03
CA GLY A 59 -19.13 34.39 -29.73
C GLY A 59 -17.95 34.99 -28.95
N THR A 60 -17.13 34.16 -28.29
CA THR A 60 -15.95 34.60 -27.53
C THR A 60 -14.85 33.53 -27.57
N GLN A 61 -13.59 33.97 -27.43
CA GLN A 61 -12.42 33.09 -27.34
C GLN A 61 -12.47 32.20 -26.08
N LEU A 62 -12.98 32.72 -24.96
CA LEU A 62 -13.15 31.95 -23.72
C LEU A 62 -14.02 30.71 -23.90
N LEU A 63 -15.08 30.80 -24.72
CA LEU A 63 -15.93 29.65 -25.02
C LEU A 63 -15.19 28.61 -25.87
N CYS A 64 -14.32 29.03 -26.80
CA CYS A 64 -13.46 28.12 -27.54
C CYS A 64 -12.54 27.33 -26.59
N GLU A 65 -11.87 28.02 -25.66
CA GLU A 65 -10.96 27.41 -24.67
C GLU A 65 -11.68 26.41 -23.77
N GLN A 66 -12.85 26.78 -23.25
CA GLN A 66 -13.66 25.90 -22.40
C GLN A 66 -14.14 24.65 -23.14
N VAL A 67 -14.46 24.78 -24.42
CA VAL A 67 -14.88 23.65 -25.26
C VAL A 67 -13.71 22.72 -25.52
N VAL A 68 -12.55 23.26 -25.92
CA VAL A 68 -11.33 22.48 -26.15
C VAL A 68 -10.86 21.77 -24.88
N GLY A 69 -10.96 22.42 -23.72
CA GLY A 69 -10.61 21.84 -22.42
C GLY A 69 -11.33 20.53 -22.08
N ARG A 70 -12.46 20.23 -22.72
CA ARG A 70 -13.21 18.98 -22.52
C ARG A 70 -12.48 17.75 -23.08
N ALA A 71 -11.59 17.95 -24.05
CA ALA A 71 -10.80 16.90 -24.67
C ALA A 71 -9.41 16.70 -24.01
N LEU A 72 -9.06 17.48 -22.99
CA LEU A 72 -7.76 17.37 -22.31
C LEU A 72 -7.72 16.26 -21.25
N ARG A 73 -8.84 15.58 -21.01
CA ARG A 73 -8.91 14.46 -20.05
C ARG A 73 -8.38 13.19 -20.71
N ARG A 74 -7.56 12.44 -19.97
CA ARG A 74 -7.00 11.18 -20.46
C ARG A 74 -8.02 10.05 -20.37
N GLN A 75 -8.07 9.25 -21.42
CA GLN A 75 -8.79 7.99 -21.43
C GLN A 75 -8.08 6.96 -20.54
N ASN A 76 -6.75 6.94 -20.58
CA ASN A 76 -5.94 5.98 -19.86
C ASN A 76 -4.87 6.65 -18.97
N TYR A 77 -4.75 6.15 -17.75
CA TYR A 77 -3.74 6.52 -16.76
C TYR A 77 -2.76 5.38 -16.48
N ASP A 78 -2.76 4.33 -17.30
CA ASP A 78 -1.70 3.31 -17.27
C ASP A 78 -0.40 3.89 -17.83
N LEU A 79 0.72 3.60 -17.15
CA LEU A 79 2.07 3.93 -17.62
C LEU A 79 2.53 2.90 -18.67
N ASN A 80 3.33 3.35 -19.62
CA ASN A 80 4.02 2.49 -20.58
C ASN A 80 5.30 1.88 -19.95
N GLU A 81 6.03 1.08 -20.74
CA GLU A 81 7.23 0.36 -20.30
C GLU A 81 8.34 1.29 -19.78
N ASP A 82 8.37 2.55 -20.25
CA ASP A 82 9.31 3.58 -19.81
C ASP A 82 8.84 4.35 -18.56
N GLY A 83 7.70 3.97 -17.97
CA GLY A 83 7.12 4.65 -16.82
C GLY A 83 6.50 6.00 -17.14
N LEU A 84 6.11 6.23 -18.40
CA LEU A 84 5.51 7.48 -18.90
C LEU A 84 4.07 7.23 -19.36
N PHE A 85 3.25 8.28 -19.41
CA PHE A 85 1.93 8.18 -20.04
C PHE A 85 2.05 8.31 -21.56
N ASP A 86 1.37 7.43 -22.30
CA ASP A 86 1.30 7.51 -23.76
C ASP A 86 0.65 8.85 -24.21
N VAL A 87 1.00 9.36 -25.38
CA VAL A 87 0.37 10.59 -25.89
C VAL A 87 -1.02 10.26 -26.43
N GLU A 88 -2.04 11.01 -25.98
CA GLU A 88 -3.40 10.93 -26.49
C GLU A 88 -3.73 12.20 -27.29
N TYR A 89 -4.50 12.04 -28.37
CA TYR A 89 -4.87 13.13 -29.27
C TYR A 89 -6.39 13.26 -29.34
N ALA A 90 -6.86 14.49 -29.54
CA ALA A 90 -8.24 14.79 -29.85
C ALA A 90 -8.32 15.75 -31.03
N ASP A 91 -9.24 15.49 -31.95
CA ASP A 91 -9.42 16.28 -33.17
C ASP A 91 -10.42 17.41 -32.94
N ILE A 92 -9.99 18.63 -33.24
CA ILE A 92 -10.78 19.86 -33.06
C ILE A 92 -11.04 20.45 -34.45
N LEU A 93 -12.32 20.54 -34.81
CA LEU A 93 -12.77 20.95 -36.13
C LEU A 93 -13.72 22.14 -36.02
N GLY A 94 -13.57 23.15 -36.89
CA GLY A 94 -14.50 24.27 -36.97
C GLY A 94 -14.48 25.25 -35.77
N ILE A 95 -13.48 25.13 -34.89
CA ILE A 95 -13.24 26.08 -33.79
C ILE A 95 -12.03 26.94 -34.18
N PRO A 96 -12.17 28.27 -34.29
CA PRO A 96 -11.06 29.16 -34.57
C PRO A 96 -10.19 29.28 -33.31
N PHE A 97 -9.30 28.32 -33.12
CA PHE A 97 -8.41 28.22 -31.98
C PHE A 97 -6.97 28.21 -32.47
N ASP A 98 -6.18 29.20 -32.06
CA ASP A 98 -4.78 29.36 -32.48
C ASP A 98 -3.88 29.00 -31.29
N PHE A 99 -3.39 27.76 -31.28
CA PHE A 99 -2.27 27.38 -30.42
C PHE A 99 -1.01 27.44 -31.29
N THR A 100 0.08 27.95 -30.74
CA THR A 100 1.40 28.09 -31.39
C THR A 100 2.06 26.76 -31.81
N ALA A 101 1.34 25.63 -31.78
CA ALA A 101 1.81 24.29 -32.10
C ALA A 101 1.29 23.83 -33.47
N LYS A 102 2.20 23.29 -34.29
CA LYS A 102 1.85 22.72 -35.59
C LYS A 102 0.94 21.48 -35.42
N PRO A 103 -0.07 21.29 -36.28
CA PRO A 103 -0.89 20.07 -36.27
C PRO A 103 -0.01 18.83 -36.42
N VAL A 104 -0.12 17.89 -35.47
CA VAL A 104 0.53 16.59 -35.54
C VAL A 104 -0.52 15.59 -36.02
N ILE A 105 -0.34 15.03 -37.21
CA ILE A 105 -1.20 13.96 -37.71
C ILE A 105 -0.80 12.68 -36.98
N SER A 106 -1.60 12.26 -36.00
CA SER A 106 -1.43 10.99 -35.33
C SER A 106 -2.17 9.89 -36.11
N LYS A 107 -1.58 8.69 -36.16
CA LYS A 107 -2.32 7.51 -36.62
C LYS A 107 -3.22 7.06 -35.46
N PRO A 108 -4.53 6.83 -35.69
CA PRO A 108 -5.40 6.27 -34.65
C PRO A 108 -4.80 4.96 -34.14
N THR A 109 -4.39 4.95 -32.88
CA THR A 109 -3.94 3.72 -32.22
C THR A 109 -5.20 3.00 -31.75
N ALA A 110 -5.33 1.72 -32.10
CA ALA A 110 -6.46 0.93 -31.61
C ALA A 110 -6.45 0.95 -30.07
N PRO A 111 -7.59 1.19 -29.41
CA PRO A 111 -7.64 1.18 -27.96
C PRO A 111 -7.13 -0.17 -27.46
N LYS A 112 -6.24 -0.16 -26.46
CA LYS A 112 -5.74 -1.39 -25.85
C LYS A 112 -6.94 -2.23 -25.40
N PRO A 113 -6.97 -3.54 -25.72
CA PRO A 113 -8.06 -4.40 -25.28
C PRO A 113 -8.11 -4.34 -23.76
N THR A 114 -9.28 -4.03 -23.22
CA THR A 114 -9.46 -3.96 -21.77
C THR A 114 -10.07 -5.24 -21.26
N THR A 115 -9.58 -5.70 -20.12
CA THR A 115 -10.11 -6.87 -19.42
C THR A 115 -10.82 -6.43 -18.16
N ARG A 116 -12.06 -6.92 -17.97
CA ARG A 116 -12.80 -6.73 -16.73
C ARG A 116 -12.35 -7.73 -15.68
N VAL A 117 -11.71 -7.24 -14.63
CA VAL A 117 -11.30 -8.00 -13.46
C VAL A 117 -12.40 -7.90 -12.42
N GLN A 118 -12.98 -9.03 -12.03
CA GLN A 118 -14.11 -9.05 -11.10
C GLN A 118 -14.17 -10.35 -10.30
N ALA A 119 -14.74 -10.25 -9.10
CA ALA A 119 -15.23 -11.39 -8.35
C ALA A 119 -16.31 -12.14 -9.15
N VAL A 120 -16.18 -13.45 -9.25
CA VAL A 120 -17.08 -14.33 -10.00
C VAL A 120 -18.11 -14.91 -9.04
N LYS A 121 -19.38 -14.56 -9.23
CA LYS A 121 -20.46 -14.92 -8.29
C LYS A 121 -20.60 -16.43 -8.07
N GLU A 122 -20.38 -17.23 -9.11
CA GLU A 122 -20.45 -18.69 -9.04
C GLU A 122 -19.33 -19.29 -8.18
N ARG A 123 -18.22 -18.57 -8.02
CA ARG A 123 -17.04 -18.98 -7.23
C ARG A 123 -17.12 -18.56 -5.76
N GLU A 124 -18.03 -17.64 -5.43
CA GLU A 124 -18.09 -16.96 -4.13
C GLU A 124 -18.19 -17.93 -2.95
N ARG A 125 -19.08 -18.92 -3.03
CA ARG A 125 -19.37 -19.86 -1.93
C ARG A 125 -18.14 -20.57 -1.39
N GLU A 126 -17.19 -20.91 -2.26
CA GLU A 126 -16.03 -21.73 -1.91
C GLU A 126 -14.75 -20.89 -1.84
N LEU A 127 -14.66 -19.80 -2.62
CA LEU A 127 -13.40 -19.08 -2.83
C LEU A 127 -13.39 -17.65 -2.25
N GLU A 128 -14.51 -17.14 -1.70
CA GLU A 128 -14.51 -15.84 -1.03
C GLU A 128 -13.51 -15.83 0.13
N ILE A 129 -12.51 -14.95 0.03
CA ILE A 129 -11.60 -14.62 1.14
C ILE A 129 -12.12 -13.35 1.82
N VAL A 130 -12.35 -13.46 3.13
CA VAL A 130 -12.71 -12.37 4.04
C VAL A 130 -11.50 -12.08 4.93
N PHE A 131 -11.14 -10.81 5.08
CA PHE A 131 -9.94 -10.39 5.78
C PHE A 131 -10.24 -9.19 6.69
N PRO A 132 -9.46 -8.98 7.77
CA PRO A 132 -9.66 -7.84 8.65
C PRO A 132 -9.18 -6.54 8.01
N ARG A 133 -9.92 -5.45 8.21
CA ARG A 133 -9.44 -4.09 7.91
C ARG A 133 -8.84 -3.50 9.18
N VAL A 134 -7.51 -3.43 9.23
CA VAL A 134 -6.74 -2.98 10.40
C VAL A 134 -6.40 -1.50 10.24
N GLU A 135 -6.71 -0.70 11.26
CA GLU A 135 -6.35 0.73 11.33
C GLU A 135 -5.10 0.98 12.19
N GLY A 136 -4.81 0.08 13.13
CA GLY A 136 -3.64 0.20 14.00
C GLY A 136 -3.45 -1.01 14.91
N TYR A 137 -2.62 -0.84 15.92
CA TYR A 137 -2.27 -1.91 16.86
C TYR A 137 -2.33 -1.37 18.28
N ARG A 138 -2.93 -2.16 19.18
CA ARG A 138 -2.85 -1.96 20.62
C ARG A 138 -1.88 -2.99 21.19
N VAL A 139 -0.88 -2.50 21.91
CA VAL A 139 0.08 -3.34 22.62
C VAL A 139 -0.03 -3.05 24.10
N GLU A 140 -0.26 -4.09 24.90
CA GLU A 140 -0.18 -4.00 26.35
C GLU A 140 1.27 -4.25 26.80
N MET A 141 1.87 -3.20 27.34
CA MET A 141 3.27 -3.22 27.77
C MET A 141 3.40 -3.84 29.17
N PRO A 142 4.54 -4.51 29.46
CA PRO A 142 4.84 -4.95 30.83
C PRO A 142 4.99 -3.74 31.76
N GLU A 143 4.52 -3.87 32.99
CA GLU A 143 4.57 -2.78 33.98
C GLU A 143 5.98 -2.57 34.59
N GLU A 144 6.81 -3.61 34.63
CA GLU A 144 8.09 -3.57 35.38
C GLU A 144 9.34 -3.69 34.51
N ARG A 145 9.32 -4.54 33.48
CA ARG A 145 10.54 -4.87 32.71
C ARG A 145 10.29 -5.00 31.22
N ILE A 146 11.09 -4.28 30.45
CA ILE A 146 11.15 -4.39 28.99
C ILE A 146 12.33 -5.26 28.60
N GLU A 147 12.08 -6.21 27.70
CA GLU A 147 13.08 -7.06 27.06
C GLU A 147 13.00 -6.89 25.55
N ALA A 148 14.10 -7.08 24.83
CA ALA A 148 14.14 -6.97 23.38
C ALA A 148 14.91 -8.12 22.74
N GLU A 149 14.43 -8.57 21.58
CA GLU A 149 15.09 -9.54 20.71
C GLU A 149 15.48 -8.84 19.41
N PHE A 150 16.79 -8.65 19.22
CA PHE A 150 17.34 -7.94 18.07
C PHE A 150 17.75 -8.93 16.98
N THR A 151 17.28 -8.69 15.77
CA THR A 151 17.60 -9.49 14.57
C THR A 151 18.35 -8.63 13.55
N ASP A 152 18.67 -9.18 12.38
CA ASP A 152 19.19 -8.39 11.27
C ASP A 152 18.23 -7.24 10.90
N ASP A 153 16.93 -7.45 11.08
CA ASP A 153 15.91 -6.43 10.83
C ASP A 153 15.99 -5.23 11.82
N SER A 154 16.69 -5.39 12.94
CA SER A 154 16.91 -4.30 13.90
C SER A 154 18.06 -3.36 13.53
N LYS A 155 18.82 -3.64 12.45
CA LYS A 155 19.98 -2.83 12.05
C LYS A 155 19.57 -1.50 11.43
N LEU A 156 20.19 -0.42 11.88
CA LEU A 156 20.11 0.90 11.26
C LEU A 156 21.46 1.26 10.63
N ILE A 157 21.46 1.42 9.30
CA ILE A 157 22.63 1.88 8.56
C ILE A 157 22.49 3.39 8.31
N ILE A 158 23.48 4.17 8.76
CA ILE A 158 23.57 5.61 8.52
C ILE A 158 24.78 5.89 7.62
N ASP A 159 24.53 6.56 6.50
CA ASP A 159 25.55 7.06 5.59
C ASP A 159 25.36 8.57 5.36
N PRO A 160 26.30 9.28 4.73
CA PRO A 160 26.20 10.72 4.46
C PRO A 160 24.95 11.14 3.69
N THR A 161 24.35 10.26 2.87
CA THR A 161 23.13 10.59 2.12
C THR A 161 21.90 10.69 3.04
N ALA A 162 21.91 9.96 4.16
CA ALA A 162 20.83 9.98 5.15
C ALA A 162 20.77 11.28 5.99
N ILE A 163 21.85 12.04 6.03
CA ILE A 163 22.00 13.23 6.91
C ILE A 163 21.65 14.54 6.17
N GLY A 164 21.59 14.51 4.83
CA GLY A 164 21.37 15.70 4.00
C GLY A 164 22.53 16.70 4.08
N PRO A 165 22.51 17.79 3.28
CA PRO A 165 23.53 18.84 3.35
C PRO A 165 23.45 19.56 4.72
N THR A 166 24.46 19.37 5.55
CA THR A 166 24.58 19.90 6.91
C THR A 166 24.71 21.42 6.92
N LYS A 167 23.59 22.11 7.09
CA LYS A 167 23.40 23.33 7.91
C LYS A 167 21.90 23.55 8.12
N VAL A 168 21.37 22.98 9.19
CA VAL A 168 19.99 23.25 9.63
C VAL A 168 20.07 23.89 11.00
N LEU A 169 19.74 25.18 11.07
CA LEU A 169 19.57 25.91 12.32
C LEU A 169 18.10 25.70 12.76
N MET A 170 17.87 24.89 13.79
CA MET A 170 16.55 24.71 14.39
C MET A 170 16.46 25.58 15.64
N GLU A 171 15.88 26.77 15.52
CA GLU A 171 15.48 27.58 16.68
C GLU A 171 14.07 27.16 17.11
N GLY A 172 14.00 26.42 18.23
CA GLY A 172 12.74 26.19 18.93
C GLY A 172 12.41 27.38 19.82
N ILE A 173 11.20 27.92 19.70
CA ILE A 173 10.61 28.85 20.66
C ILE A 173 10.39 28.06 21.96
N VAL A 174 11.35 28.15 22.88
CA VAL A 174 11.41 27.49 24.21
C VAL A 174 11.84 26.01 24.19
N GLY A 175 13.13 25.79 24.39
CA GLY A 175 13.77 24.48 24.58
C GLY A 175 15.22 24.51 24.09
N GLU A 176 16.15 23.94 24.86
CA GLU A 176 17.59 23.94 24.61
C GLU A 176 17.93 23.63 23.14
N GLY A 177 18.43 24.63 22.40
CA GLY A 177 18.81 24.49 20.99
C GLY A 177 20.12 23.71 20.89
N VAL A 178 20.08 22.54 20.26
CA VAL A 178 21.29 21.77 19.95
C VAL A 178 21.76 22.20 18.56
N GLU A 179 22.86 22.94 18.51
CA GLU A 179 23.55 23.26 17.26
C GLU A 179 24.27 22.00 16.77
N LEU A 180 23.65 21.27 15.84
CA LEU A 180 24.19 20.01 15.29
C LEU A 180 25.22 20.32 14.20
N ASN A 181 26.40 20.80 14.62
CA ASN A 181 27.59 20.91 13.76
C ASN A 181 28.30 19.55 13.65
N ALA A 182 28.90 19.21 12.51
CA ALA A 182 29.54 17.91 12.27
C ALA A 182 30.57 17.52 13.37
N ASN A 183 31.34 18.49 13.85
CA ASN A 183 32.32 18.28 14.94
C ASN A 183 31.65 17.95 16.29
N VAL A 184 30.45 18.48 16.56
CA VAL A 184 29.70 18.21 17.80
C VAL A 184 29.16 16.78 17.82
N LEU A 185 28.91 16.17 16.65
CA LEU A 185 28.37 14.82 16.52
C LEU A 185 29.42 13.71 16.72
N GLU A 186 30.71 14.01 16.52
CA GLU A 186 31.81 13.07 16.75
C GLU A 186 32.11 12.90 18.25
N ASP A 187 31.97 13.98 19.04
CA ASP A 187 32.31 14.00 20.46
C ASP A 187 31.15 13.58 21.40
N ILE A 188 29.99 13.19 20.86
CA ILE A 188 28.85 12.78 21.69
C ILE A 188 29.16 11.45 22.37
N ARG A 189 29.18 11.48 23.71
CA ARG A 189 29.36 10.29 24.54
C ARG A 189 28.24 9.27 24.29
N PRO A 190 28.54 7.96 24.20
CA PRO A 190 27.53 6.92 24.04
C PRO A 190 26.40 6.98 25.08
N SER A 191 26.71 7.37 26.32
CA SER A 191 25.71 7.57 27.38
C SER A 191 24.66 8.62 27.05
N THR A 192 25.06 9.69 26.34
CA THR A 192 24.18 10.76 25.89
C THR A 192 23.27 10.28 24.77
N ILE A 193 23.79 9.45 23.85
CA ILE A 193 23.01 8.80 22.80
C ILE A 193 21.95 7.89 23.42
N VAL A 194 22.37 6.99 24.33
CA VAL A 194 21.45 6.08 25.05
C VAL A 194 20.34 6.86 25.75
N TYR A 195 20.67 7.93 26.46
CA TYR A 195 19.69 8.72 27.19
C TYR A 195 18.65 9.37 26.26
N ASN A 196 19.11 10.03 25.19
CA ASN A 196 18.23 10.74 24.27
C ASN A 196 17.33 9.78 23.47
N LEU A 197 17.89 8.66 22.99
CA LEU A 197 17.10 7.63 22.31
C LEU A 197 16.10 6.97 23.28
N ALA A 198 16.50 6.64 24.51
CA ALA A 198 15.59 6.06 25.49
C ALA A 198 14.45 7.02 25.86
N LYS A 199 14.75 8.31 26.03
CA LYS A 199 13.76 9.34 26.32
C LYS A 199 12.74 9.44 25.18
N ARG A 200 13.23 9.55 23.94
CA ARG A 200 12.38 9.62 22.75
C ARG A 200 11.54 8.35 22.57
N LEU A 201 12.14 7.17 22.72
CA LEU A 201 11.45 5.89 22.65
C LEU A 201 10.30 5.81 23.67
N MET A 202 10.54 6.21 24.91
CA MET A 202 9.52 6.29 25.95
C MET A 202 8.37 7.24 25.59
N GLU A 203 8.70 8.46 25.17
CA GLU A 203 7.73 9.50 24.81
C GLU A 203 6.87 9.13 23.59
N ARG A 204 7.44 8.41 22.62
CA ARG A 204 6.80 8.12 21.32
C ARG A 204 6.07 6.78 21.26
N HIS A 205 6.53 5.78 22.02
CA HIS A 205 6.06 4.40 21.85
C HIS A 205 5.55 3.73 23.13
N PHE A 206 5.95 4.21 24.31
CA PHE A 206 5.53 3.61 25.59
C PHE A 206 4.55 4.49 26.36
N ARG A 207 4.29 5.71 25.88
CA ARG A 207 3.31 6.61 26.48
C ARG A 207 1.92 6.35 25.90
N ASP A 208 0.99 5.94 26.75
CA ASP A 208 -0.42 5.86 26.38
C ASP A 208 -1.02 7.26 26.15
N HIS A 209 -1.95 7.35 25.21
CA HIS A 209 -2.51 8.64 24.81
C HIS A 209 -3.29 9.29 25.96
N GLY A 210 -2.82 10.46 26.42
CA GLY A 210 -3.43 11.20 27.52
C GLY A 210 -2.88 10.84 28.90
N GLU A 211 -2.04 9.81 29.00
CA GLU A 211 -1.43 9.38 30.27
C GLU A 211 -0.09 10.09 30.55
N PRO A 212 0.37 10.10 31.82
CA PRO A 212 1.72 10.52 32.19
C PRO A 212 2.82 9.64 31.53
N LEU A 213 4.05 10.15 31.51
CA LEU A 213 5.19 9.34 31.03
C LEU A 213 5.47 8.18 32.00
N PRO A 214 5.68 6.95 31.51
CA PRO A 214 5.98 5.79 32.35
C PRO A 214 7.45 5.81 32.79
N VAL A 215 7.78 6.74 33.69
CA VAL A 215 9.17 6.97 34.16
C VAL A 215 9.77 5.75 34.86
N ASN A 216 8.94 4.87 35.41
CA ASN A 216 9.34 3.59 36.00
C ASN A 216 9.99 2.66 34.97
N LEU A 217 9.58 2.72 33.70
CA LEU A 217 10.15 1.89 32.63
C LEU A 217 11.48 2.42 32.11
N PHE A 218 11.80 3.69 32.35
CA PHE A 218 12.98 4.37 31.79
C PHE A 218 14.32 3.64 32.01
N PRO A 219 14.61 3.05 33.20
CA PRO A 219 15.82 2.25 33.39
C PRO A 219 15.90 1.03 32.45
N SER A 220 14.78 0.33 32.26
CA SER A 220 14.71 -0.84 31.37
C SER A 220 14.80 -0.43 29.90
N ILE A 221 14.18 0.69 29.50
CA ILE A 221 14.31 1.26 28.15
C ILE A 221 15.78 1.61 27.86
N ARG A 222 16.47 2.27 28.80
CA ARG A 222 17.90 2.59 28.65
C ARG A 222 18.75 1.34 28.50
N TYR A 223 18.42 0.28 29.22
CA TYR A 223 19.12 -1.00 29.10
C TYR A 223 18.98 -1.58 27.69
N VAL A 224 17.74 -1.64 27.17
CA VAL A 224 17.47 -2.12 25.81
C VAL A 224 18.16 -1.27 24.74
N VAL A 225 18.10 0.06 24.83
CA VAL A 225 18.79 0.96 23.90
C VAL A 225 20.31 0.75 23.93
N ARG A 226 20.88 0.51 25.12
CA ARG A 226 22.29 0.18 25.26
C ARG A 226 22.61 -1.17 24.62
N GLN A 227 21.80 -2.20 24.84
CA GLN A 227 21.97 -3.50 24.17
C GLN A 227 21.95 -3.37 22.64
N TRP A 228 21.10 -2.51 22.10
CA TRP A 228 21.06 -2.25 20.65
C TRP A 228 22.34 -1.59 20.13
N LEU A 229 22.87 -0.59 20.85
CA LEU A 229 24.13 0.06 20.48
C LEU A 229 25.33 -0.89 20.61
N ASP A 230 25.47 -1.55 21.77
CA ASP A 230 26.60 -2.43 22.07
C ASP A 230 26.57 -3.71 21.22
N GLY A 231 25.38 -4.14 20.78
CA GLY A 231 25.16 -5.28 19.88
C GLY A 231 25.50 -5.00 18.40
N GLY A 232 25.93 -3.78 18.06
CA GLY A 232 26.36 -3.44 16.70
C GLY A 232 25.20 -3.28 15.70
N TYR A 233 23.99 -3.03 16.19
CA TYR A 233 22.82 -2.79 15.33
C TYR A 233 22.78 -1.36 14.78
N LEU A 234 23.56 -0.43 15.33
CA LEU A 234 23.84 0.87 14.71
C LEU A 234 25.11 0.78 13.86
N VAL A 235 24.97 0.88 12.54
CA VAL A 235 26.08 0.76 11.59
C VAL A 235 26.32 2.10 10.90
N MET A 236 27.49 2.70 11.18
CA MET A 236 27.89 3.97 10.57
C MET A 236 28.76 3.73 9.33
N LYS A 237 28.37 4.29 8.18
CA LYS A 237 29.12 4.23 6.92
C LYS A 237 29.61 5.63 6.53
N GLY A 238 30.67 6.10 7.17
CA GLY A 238 31.26 7.42 6.89
C GLY A 238 30.48 8.61 7.45
N ALA A 239 29.66 8.37 8.47
CA ALA A 239 28.90 9.38 9.21
C ALA A 239 29.26 9.35 10.70
N PRO A 240 29.21 10.49 11.43
CA PRO A 240 29.51 10.54 12.85
C PRO A 240 28.40 9.86 13.67
N VAL A 241 28.76 9.13 14.73
CA VAL A 241 27.80 8.32 15.51
C VAL A 241 26.66 9.18 16.10
N GLY A 242 26.95 10.42 16.47
CA GLY A 242 25.95 11.37 16.96
C GLY A 242 24.83 11.68 15.96
N ALA A 243 25.03 11.43 14.66
CA ALA A 243 24.01 11.62 13.63
C ALA A 243 22.74 10.79 13.90
N VAL A 244 22.84 9.71 14.69
CA VAL A 244 21.66 8.94 15.13
C VAL A 244 20.66 9.79 15.92
N LEU A 245 21.08 10.92 16.47
CA LEU A 245 20.21 11.85 17.22
C LEU A 245 19.47 12.84 16.33
N TYR A 246 19.73 12.88 15.03
CA TYR A 246 18.91 13.67 14.11
C TYR A 246 17.45 13.22 14.17
N PRO A 247 16.46 14.14 14.18
CA PRO A 247 15.08 13.79 14.48
C PRO A 247 14.50 12.61 13.69
N SER A 248 14.73 12.56 12.38
CA SER A 248 14.26 11.46 11.51
C SER A 248 14.98 10.13 11.77
N ILE A 249 16.30 10.19 11.96
CA ILE A 249 17.13 9.02 12.20
C ILE A 249 16.89 8.43 13.59
N ALA A 250 16.73 9.30 14.60
CA ALA A 250 16.39 8.92 15.95
C ALA A 250 15.02 8.23 16.01
N GLU A 251 14.07 8.67 15.19
CA GLU A 251 12.75 8.05 15.10
C GLU A 251 12.82 6.66 14.44
N ASP A 252 13.60 6.49 13.36
CA ASP A 252 13.86 5.18 12.74
C ASP A 252 14.54 4.23 13.74
N ALA A 253 15.54 4.71 14.47
CA ALA A 253 16.18 3.95 15.55
C ALA A 253 15.17 3.53 16.64
N CYS A 254 14.31 4.45 17.10
CA CYS A 254 13.28 4.16 18.09
C CYS A 254 12.27 3.13 17.58
N GLN A 255 11.83 3.24 16.32
CA GLN A 255 10.90 2.29 15.71
C GLN A 255 11.48 0.87 15.65
N ARG A 256 12.76 0.71 15.27
CA ARG A 256 13.44 -0.60 15.23
C ARG A 256 13.61 -1.21 16.61
N ILE A 257 14.02 -0.40 17.58
CA ILE A 257 14.15 -0.85 18.98
C ILE A 257 12.78 -1.23 19.54
N TYR A 258 11.75 -0.44 19.25
CA TYR A 258 10.37 -0.74 19.63
C TYR A 258 9.93 -2.10 19.09
N LEU A 259 10.10 -2.35 17.78
CA LEU A 259 9.73 -3.63 17.16
C LEU A 259 10.52 -4.81 17.77
N ALA A 260 11.79 -4.61 18.13
CA ALA A 260 12.56 -5.60 18.88
C ALA A 260 11.99 -5.90 20.28
N CYS A 261 11.49 -4.88 21.00
CA CYS A 261 10.75 -5.09 22.25
C CYS A 261 9.45 -5.86 21.99
N GLN A 262 8.76 -5.58 20.89
CA GLN A 262 7.53 -6.28 20.55
C GLN A 262 7.75 -7.77 20.32
N ARG A 263 8.90 -8.22 19.79
CA ARG A 263 9.19 -9.65 19.59
C ARG A 263 9.16 -10.48 20.87
N THR A 264 9.57 -9.91 22.00
CA THR A 264 9.64 -10.62 23.28
C THR A 264 8.27 -10.74 23.97
N LEU A 265 7.31 -9.89 23.58
CA LEU A 265 5.94 -9.96 24.08
C LEU A 265 5.23 -11.19 23.48
N ARG A 266 5.30 -12.28 24.23
CA ARG A 266 4.61 -13.55 23.99
C ARG A 266 3.30 -13.58 24.81
N GLY A 267 2.23 -14.10 24.20
CA GLY A 267 0.93 -14.27 24.85
C GLY A 267 -0.22 -13.69 24.02
N GLU A 268 -1.37 -14.37 24.09
CA GLU A 268 -2.58 -14.11 23.27
C GLU A 268 -3.22 -12.73 23.53
N GLU A 269 -2.95 -12.10 24.67
CA GLU A 269 -3.66 -10.87 25.05
C GLU A 269 -2.84 -9.58 24.86
N ARG A 270 -1.52 -9.67 24.64
CA ARG A 270 -0.63 -8.50 24.69
C ARG A 270 -0.57 -7.67 23.42
N LYS A 271 -1.02 -8.22 22.29
CA LYS A 271 -1.07 -7.52 21.00
C LYS A 271 -2.42 -7.75 20.36
N LYS A 272 -3.15 -6.68 20.07
CA LYS A 272 -4.44 -6.76 19.37
C LYS A 272 -4.47 -5.78 18.23
N ALA A 273 -4.88 -6.25 17.06
CA ALA A 273 -5.14 -5.37 15.93
C ALA A 273 -6.39 -4.51 16.24
N ILE A 274 -6.31 -3.21 15.94
CA ILE A 274 -7.44 -2.29 16.00
C ILE A 274 -8.09 -2.32 14.62
N LEU A 275 -9.35 -2.77 14.56
CA LEU A 275 -10.10 -2.84 13.32
C LEU A 275 -10.77 -1.51 13.01
N ASP A 276 -11.06 -1.28 11.73
CA ASP A 276 -11.95 -0.21 11.27
C ASP A 276 -13.30 -0.31 12.00
N ALA A 277 -13.69 0.79 12.64
CA ALA A 277 -14.87 0.84 13.51
C ALA A 277 -16.20 0.63 12.76
N TYR A 278 -16.24 0.94 11.46
CA TYR A 278 -17.45 0.86 10.65
C TYR A 278 -17.43 -0.34 9.71
N ASN A 279 -16.26 -0.65 9.13
CA ASN A 279 -16.07 -1.72 8.16
C ASN A 279 -14.93 -2.65 8.61
N PRO A 280 -15.09 -3.42 9.70
CA PRO A 280 -14.01 -4.25 10.24
C PRO A 280 -13.58 -5.41 9.31
N LYS A 281 -14.40 -5.73 8.30
CA LYS A 281 -14.19 -6.84 7.36
C LYS A 281 -14.07 -6.31 5.93
N GLY A 282 -13.04 -6.75 5.23
CA GLY A 282 -12.93 -6.67 3.77
C GLY A 282 -13.27 -8.01 3.14
N SER A 283 -13.62 -8.00 1.85
CA SER A 283 -13.93 -9.21 1.10
C SER A 283 -13.54 -9.06 -0.37
N THR A 284 -13.06 -10.17 -0.92
CA THR A 284 -12.82 -10.34 -2.36
C THR A 284 -14.06 -10.10 -3.24
N ARG A 285 -15.28 -10.23 -2.70
CA ARG A 285 -16.52 -10.05 -3.47
C ARG A 285 -16.71 -8.66 -4.06
N PHE A 286 -16.02 -7.66 -3.51
CA PHE A 286 -16.12 -6.27 -3.96
C PHE A 286 -15.15 -5.92 -5.08
N VAL A 287 -14.28 -6.84 -5.49
CA VAL A 287 -13.33 -6.62 -6.59
C VAL A 287 -14.12 -6.50 -7.90
N ASN A 288 -14.06 -5.33 -8.52
CA ASN A 288 -14.62 -5.06 -9.83
C ASN A 288 -13.98 -3.81 -10.44
N PHE A 289 -13.11 -4.00 -11.43
CA PHE A 289 -12.46 -2.92 -12.17
C PHE A 289 -12.11 -3.38 -13.58
N THR A 290 -11.64 -2.45 -14.40
CA THR A 290 -11.21 -2.71 -15.77
C THR A 290 -9.74 -2.31 -15.89
N THR A 291 -8.93 -3.13 -16.55
CA THR A 291 -7.51 -2.85 -16.78
C THR A 291 -7.14 -3.07 -18.25
N SER A 292 -6.12 -2.34 -18.73
CA SER A 292 -5.49 -2.59 -20.04
C SER A 292 -4.16 -3.34 -19.94
N LYS A 293 -3.75 -3.69 -18.71
CA LYS A 293 -2.52 -4.43 -18.42
C LYS A 293 -2.66 -5.90 -18.75
N ASP A 294 -1.52 -6.58 -18.85
CA ASP A 294 -1.48 -8.03 -19.00
C ASP A 294 -2.12 -8.73 -17.80
N VAL A 295 -2.86 -9.79 -18.11
CA VAL A 295 -3.62 -10.55 -17.14
C VAL A 295 -3.36 -12.04 -17.27
N TYR A 296 -3.36 -12.72 -16.14
CA TYR A 296 -3.36 -14.16 -16.04
C TYR A 296 -4.76 -14.65 -15.66
N ARG A 297 -5.33 -15.56 -16.47
CA ARG A 297 -6.67 -16.12 -16.21
C ARG A 297 -6.58 -17.16 -15.10
N THR A 298 -7.42 -17.01 -14.08
CA THR A 298 -7.39 -17.88 -12.90
C THR A 298 -8.27 -19.11 -13.04
N ALA A 299 -7.87 -20.20 -12.37
CA ALA A 299 -8.64 -21.43 -12.32
C ALA A 299 -9.95 -21.23 -11.54
N PRO A 300 -11.10 -21.75 -12.04
CA PRO A 300 -12.40 -21.58 -11.40
C PRO A 300 -12.54 -22.11 -9.98
N ASP A 301 -11.65 -23.04 -9.59
CA ASP A 301 -11.61 -23.76 -8.33
C ASP A 301 -10.50 -23.27 -7.38
N LYS A 302 -9.74 -22.22 -7.76
CA LYS A 302 -8.62 -21.69 -6.96
C LYS A 302 -8.71 -20.20 -6.65
N CYS A 303 -9.41 -19.39 -7.47
CA CYS A 303 -9.49 -17.95 -7.24
C CYS A 303 -10.89 -17.40 -7.47
N HIS A 304 -11.39 -16.63 -6.51
CA HIS A 304 -12.69 -15.96 -6.62
C HIS A 304 -12.71 -14.91 -7.75
N VAL A 305 -11.58 -14.25 -7.99
CA VAL A 305 -11.43 -13.22 -9.03
C VAL A 305 -11.01 -13.88 -10.34
N ASN A 306 -11.63 -13.49 -11.45
CA ASN A 306 -11.42 -14.12 -12.77
C ASN A 306 -10.01 -13.95 -13.38
N TYR A 307 -9.28 -12.91 -12.97
CA TYR A 307 -7.95 -12.58 -13.49
C TYR A 307 -7.02 -12.04 -12.40
N VAL A 308 -5.74 -12.37 -12.52
CA VAL A 308 -4.64 -11.70 -11.81
C VAL A 308 -4.02 -10.69 -12.77
N VAL A 309 -3.94 -9.42 -12.35
CA VAL A 309 -3.19 -8.40 -13.09
C VAL A 309 -1.70 -8.67 -12.90
N CYS A 310 -0.92 -8.74 -13.97
CA CYS A 310 0.51 -8.98 -13.92
C CYS A 310 1.24 -7.63 -13.99
N ASP A 311 1.54 -7.01 -12.83
CA ASP A 311 2.32 -5.76 -12.80
C ASP A 311 3.82 -6.07 -12.92
N SER A 312 4.24 -7.28 -12.56
CA SER A 312 5.60 -7.78 -12.76
C SER A 312 5.63 -9.28 -13.12
N SER A 313 6.77 -9.75 -13.62
CA SER A 313 7.02 -11.18 -13.85
C SER A 313 6.97 -12.02 -12.57
N TRP A 314 7.29 -11.41 -11.42
CA TRP A 314 7.31 -12.07 -10.11
C TRP A 314 5.91 -12.45 -9.64
N GLU A 315 4.97 -11.53 -9.73
CA GLU A 315 3.58 -11.77 -9.35
C GLU A 315 2.91 -12.79 -10.29
N ALA A 316 3.24 -12.73 -11.58
CA ALA A 316 2.77 -13.70 -12.55
C ALA A 316 3.27 -15.11 -12.21
N GLU A 317 4.53 -15.24 -11.79
CA GLU A 317 5.09 -16.53 -11.39
C GLU A 317 4.52 -17.03 -10.06
N LEU A 318 4.38 -16.16 -9.06
CA LEU A 318 3.73 -16.53 -7.80
C LEU A 318 2.28 -16.98 -8.03
N ALA A 319 1.52 -16.31 -8.90
CA ALA A 319 0.18 -16.73 -9.26
C ALA A 319 0.16 -18.13 -9.90
N ARG A 320 1.13 -18.46 -10.77
CA ARG A 320 1.25 -19.81 -11.36
C ARG A 320 1.61 -20.86 -10.31
N ALA A 321 2.53 -20.56 -9.40
CA ALA A 321 2.90 -21.46 -8.32
C ALA A 321 1.71 -21.77 -7.40
N LEU A 322 0.93 -20.74 -7.03
CA LEU A 322 -0.29 -20.90 -6.22
C LEU A 322 -1.36 -21.77 -6.90
N GLU A 323 -1.52 -21.65 -8.22
CA GLU A 323 -2.46 -22.46 -9.01
C GLU A 323 -2.07 -23.94 -9.06
N ARG A 324 -0.75 -24.23 -9.11
CA ARG A 324 -0.23 -25.60 -9.19
C ARG A 324 -0.22 -26.33 -7.85
N ASN A 325 -0.03 -25.60 -6.74
CA ASN A 325 0.09 -26.24 -5.44
C ASN A 325 -1.25 -26.86 -4.99
N PRO A 326 -1.29 -28.17 -4.66
CA PRO A 326 -2.53 -28.88 -4.34
C PRO A 326 -3.13 -28.46 -2.98
N HIS A 327 -2.34 -27.94 -2.06
CA HIS A 327 -2.77 -27.55 -0.72
C HIS A 327 -3.33 -26.12 -0.65
N VAL A 328 -3.13 -25.31 -1.69
CA VAL A 328 -3.77 -24.00 -1.85
C VAL A 328 -5.25 -24.21 -2.20
N THR A 329 -6.16 -23.78 -1.33
CA THR A 329 -7.61 -23.91 -1.53
C THR A 329 -8.23 -22.67 -2.17
N ALA A 330 -7.66 -21.50 -1.92
CA ALA A 330 -8.06 -20.24 -2.54
C ALA A 330 -6.88 -19.27 -2.56
N TYR A 331 -6.82 -18.36 -3.52
CA TYR A 331 -5.89 -17.24 -3.47
C TYR A 331 -6.47 -16.00 -4.16
N VAL A 332 -5.88 -14.83 -3.90
CA VAL A 332 -6.25 -13.57 -4.55
C VAL A 332 -5.05 -12.62 -4.56
N LYS A 333 -4.87 -11.88 -5.67
CA LYS A 333 -3.97 -10.73 -5.71
C LYS A 333 -4.64 -9.52 -5.07
N ASN A 334 -3.91 -8.75 -4.28
CA ASN A 334 -4.37 -7.50 -3.66
C ASN A 334 -4.44 -6.35 -4.68
N HIS A 335 -5.22 -6.52 -5.74
CA HIS A 335 -5.45 -5.50 -6.76
C HIS A 335 -6.93 -5.12 -6.74
N GLY A 336 -7.25 -3.89 -6.33
CA GLY A 336 -8.64 -3.46 -6.11
C GLY A 336 -9.31 -4.08 -4.88
N LEU A 337 -8.54 -4.75 -4.01
CA LEU A 337 -9.02 -5.39 -2.79
C LEU A 337 -9.00 -4.47 -1.56
N GLN A 338 -8.08 -3.48 -1.56
CA GLN A 338 -7.82 -2.57 -0.44
C GLN A 338 -7.46 -3.31 0.86
N PHE A 339 -6.68 -4.39 0.73
CA PHE A 339 -6.09 -5.04 1.89
C PHE A 339 -4.85 -4.25 2.34
N GLU A 340 -5.05 -3.36 3.31
CA GLU A 340 -4.05 -2.41 3.78
C GLU A 340 -3.49 -2.80 5.14
N VAL A 341 -2.17 -2.65 5.29
CA VAL A 341 -1.42 -2.89 6.51
C VAL A 341 -0.86 -1.55 6.99
N PRO A 342 -1.38 -0.98 8.08
CA PRO A 342 -0.83 0.25 8.64
C PRO A 342 0.55 -0.04 9.22
N TYR A 343 1.53 0.80 8.91
CA TYR A 343 2.88 0.74 9.46
C TYR A 343 3.45 2.15 9.66
N ARG A 344 4.57 2.25 10.38
CA ARG A 344 5.29 3.52 10.56
C ARG A 344 6.61 3.46 9.83
N ASP A 345 6.85 4.48 9.02
CA ASP A 345 8.14 4.78 8.41
C ASP A 345 8.73 5.97 9.17
N GLY A 346 9.53 5.68 10.19
CA GLY A 346 9.91 6.65 11.21
C GLY A 346 8.68 7.27 11.87
N SER A 347 8.53 8.60 11.75
CA SER A 347 7.38 9.33 12.31
C SER A 347 6.11 9.25 11.44
N THR A 348 6.25 8.86 10.18
CA THR A 348 5.19 8.99 9.18
C THR A 348 4.33 7.73 9.16
N PRO A 349 3.02 7.83 9.46
CA PRO A 349 2.11 6.71 9.26
C PRO A 349 1.96 6.45 7.76
N ARG A 350 2.11 5.20 7.35
CA ARG A 350 1.95 4.75 5.97
C ARG A 350 1.07 3.52 5.93
N LYS A 351 0.56 3.24 4.74
CA LYS A 351 -0.18 2.02 4.42
C LYS A 351 0.61 1.23 3.39
N TYR A 352 0.73 -0.06 3.63
CA TYR A 352 1.36 -1.01 2.74
C TYR A 352 0.29 -1.97 2.23
N LEU A 353 0.37 -2.31 0.94
CA LEU A 353 -0.51 -3.26 0.26
C LEU A 353 0.35 -4.50 -0.06
N PRO A 354 0.19 -5.61 0.67
CA PRO A 354 0.87 -6.87 0.34
C PRO A 354 0.39 -7.44 -0.99
N ASP A 355 1.21 -8.19 -1.71
CA ASP A 355 0.86 -8.66 -3.06
C ASP A 355 -0.32 -9.66 -3.11
N PHE A 356 -0.31 -10.71 -2.28
CA PHE A 356 -1.31 -11.79 -2.34
C PHE A 356 -1.80 -12.23 -0.96
N ILE A 357 -3.02 -12.78 -0.94
CA ILE A 357 -3.52 -13.63 0.14
C ILE A 357 -3.79 -15.01 -0.46
N ALA A 358 -3.26 -16.05 0.17
CA ALA A 358 -3.58 -17.45 -0.12
C ALA A 358 -4.23 -18.09 1.10
N ARG A 359 -5.13 -19.04 0.89
CA ARG A 359 -5.74 -19.87 1.93
C ARG A 359 -5.33 -21.31 1.68
N ILE A 360 -4.60 -21.89 2.61
CA ILE A 360 -4.07 -23.25 2.50
C ILE A 360 -4.74 -24.20 3.49
N HIS A 361 -4.78 -25.47 3.13
CA HIS A 361 -5.15 -26.55 4.03
C HIS A 361 -3.87 -27.22 4.55
N ASP A 362 -3.47 -26.86 5.76
CA ASP A 362 -2.27 -27.35 6.45
C ASP A 362 -2.53 -28.59 7.34
N GLY A 363 -3.71 -29.21 7.24
CA GLY A 363 -4.10 -30.36 8.06
C GLY A 363 -4.79 -30.00 9.37
N GLY A 364 -4.81 -28.72 9.76
CA GLY A 364 -5.59 -28.25 10.91
C GLY A 364 -7.09 -28.14 10.65
N GLU A 365 -7.89 -27.96 11.71
CA GLU A 365 -9.36 -27.85 11.61
C GLU A 365 -9.81 -26.60 10.84
N GLU A 366 -9.17 -25.46 11.06
CA GLU A 366 -9.40 -24.22 10.32
C GLU A 366 -8.32 -23.99 9.29
N PRO A 367 -8.61 -23.44 8.10
CA PRO A 367 -7.59 -23.13 7.11
C PRO A 367 -6.62 -22.03 7.58
N LEU A 368 -5.39 -22.05 7.06
CA LEU A 368 -4.40 -21.01 7.29
C LEU A 368 -4.40 -19.99 6.15
N HIS A 369 -4.51 -18.71 6.46
CA HIS A 369 -4.35 -17.62 5.51
C HIS A 369 -2.88 -17.17 5.48
N LEU A 370 -2.25 -17.24 4.31
CA LEU A 370 -0.91 -16.75 4.07
C LEU A 370 -0.96 -15.42 3.33
N ILE A 371 -0.34 -14.40 3.91
CA ILE A 371 -0.03 -13.15 3.21
C ILE A 371 1.32 -13.33 2.55
N LEU A 372 1.38 -13.12 1.24
CA LEU A 372 2.57 -13.36 0.44
C LEU A 372 3.02 -12.06 -0.23
N GLU A 373 4.32 -11.82 -0.19
CA GLU A 373 4.96 -10.65 -0.80
C GLU A 373 6.11 -11.10 -1.70
N THR A 374 6.22 -10.51 -2.89
CA THR A 374 7.31 -10.74 -3.83
C THR A 374 8.23 -9.52 -3.89
N LYS A 375 9.54 -9.71 -3.74
CA LYS A 375 10.50 -8.59 -3.83
C LYS A 375 11.80 -8.97 -4.54
N GLY A 376 12.20 -8.14 -5.50
CA GLY A 376 13.53 -8.23 -6.09
C GLY A 376 14.65 -7.63 -5.23
N PHE A 377 14.41 -6.53 -4.50
CA PHE A 377 15.43 -5.85 -3.69
C PHE A 377 14.88 -5.36 -2.33
N ARG A 378 15.54 -5.73 -1.23
CA ARG A 378 15.20 -5.27 0.14
C ARG A 378 15.83 -3.89 0.42
N GLY A 379 15.08 -2.82 0.20
CA GLY A 379 15.39 -1.49 0.74
C GLY A 379 14.94 -1.32 2.20
N LYS A 380 15.26 -0.16 2.83
CA LYS A 380 14.83 0.16 4.22
C LYS A 380 13.31 0.07 4.40
N ASP A 381 12.54 0.57 3.43
CA ASP A 381 11.07 0.52 3.46
C ASP A 381 10.54 -0.93 3.41
N ALA A 382 11.25 -1.83 2.73
CA ALA A 382 10.84 -3.23 2.62
C ALA A 382 10.94 -3.95 3.97
N GLN A 383 11.97 -3.63 4.76
CA GLN A 383 12.24 -4.18 6.09
C GLN A 383 11.15 -3.78 7.08
N ALA A 384 10.79 -2.49 7.16
CA ALA A 384 9.77 -2.00 8.08
C ALA A 384 8.39 -2.63 7.81
N LYS A 385 8.04 -2.88 6.54
CA LYS A 385 6.80 -3.55 6.14
C LYS A 385 6.76 -5.01 6.62
N ALA A 386 7.82 -5.77 6.32
CA ALA A 386 7.94 -7.17 6.71
C ALA A 386 7.89 -7.34 8.23
N GLU A 387 8.65 -6.50 8.94
CA GLU A 387 8.73 -6.51 10.40
C GLU A 387 7.39 -6.15 11.04
N THR A 388 6.69 -5.14 10.52
CA THR A 388 5.34 -4.79 10.98
C THR A 388 4.38 -5.97 10.80
N MET A 389 4.44 -6.64 9.65
CA MET A 389 3.58 -7.78 9.37
C MET A 389 3.81 -8.92 10.35
N SER A 390 5.06 -9.34 10.56
CA SER A 390 5.40 -10.49 11.39
C SER A 390 5.27 -10.22 12.89
N VAL A 391 5.56 -8.98 13.33
CA VAL A 391 5.64 -8.65 14.76
C VAL A 391 4.34 -8.05 15.32
N LEU A 392 3.57 -7.34 14.48
CA LEU A 392 2.36 -6.64 14.90
C LEU A 392 1.10 -7.20 14.24
N TRP A 393 1.04 -7.23 12.90
CA TRP A 393 -0.20 -7.53 12.19
C TRP A 393 -0.65 -8.98 12.39
N VAL A 394 0.22 -9.96 12.07
CA VAL A 394 -0.12 -11.39 12.19
C VAL A 394 -0.46 -11.77 13.63
N PRO A 395 0.38 -11.45 14.64
CA PRO A 395 0.01 -11.73 16.04
C PRO A 395 -1.26 -10.98 16.45
N GLY A 396 -1.37 -9.70 16.09
CA GLY A 396 -2.50 -8.86 16.48
C GLY A 396 -3.83 -9.33 15.92
N VAL A 397 -3.86 -9.84 14.69
CA VAL A 397 -5.06 -10.41 14.05
C VAL A 397 -5.37 -11.80 14.60
N ASN A 398 -4.38 -12.68 14.75
CA ASN A 398 -4.61 -14.02 15.30
C ASN A 398 -5.16 -13.94 16.73
N ASN A 399 -4.67 -13.01 17.54
CA ASN A 399 -5.13 -12.76 18.90
C ASN A 399 -6.57 -12.21 18.99
N LEU A 400 -7.17 -11.74 17.87
CA LEU A 400 -8.59 -11.38 17.85
C LEU A 400 -9.51 -12.61 17.84
N GLY A 401 -9.02 -13.77 17.39
CA GLY A 401 -9.79 -15.02 17.31
C GLY A 401 -10.99 -15.01 16.36
N THR A 402 -11.17 -13.95 15.55
CA THR A 402 -12.38 -13.74 14.73
C THR A 402 -12.17 -13.84 13.22
N PHE A 403 -10.91 -13.94 12.78
CA PHE A 403 -10.53 -14.00 11.36
C PHE A 403 -9.75 -15.28 11.01
N GLY A 404 -9.79 -16.29 11.86
CA GLY A 404 -9.04 -17.53 11.69
C GLY A 404 -7.53 -17.32 11.85
N ARG A 405 -6.74 -18.26 11.30
CA ARG A 405 -5.28 -18.26 11.40
C ARG A 405 -4.65 -17.52 10.24
N TRP A 406 -3.66 -16.67 10.54
CA TRP A 406 -2.87 -15.92 9.57
C TRP A 406 -1.37 -16.15 9.77
N ALA A 407 -0.63 -16.13 8.67
CA ALA A 407 0.83 -16.09 8.65
C ALA A 407 1.32 -15.25 7.46
N PHE A 408 2.62 -14.96 7.44
CA PHE A 408 3.25 -14.09 6.44
C PHE A 408 4.53 -14.73 5.90
N ALA A 409 4.78 -14.55 4.61
CA ALA A 409 6.00 -14.95 3.93
C ALA A 409 6.42 -13.94 2.85
N GLU A 410 7.74 -13.75 2.70
CA GLU A 410 8.33 -12.97 1.62
C GLU A 410 9.15 -13.88 0.70
N PHE A 411 9.08 -13.63 -0.61
CA PHE A 411 9.88 -14.31 -1.62
C PHE A 411 10.85 -13.32 -2.28
N THR A 412 12.15 -13.64 -2.20
CA THR A 412 13.23 -12.75 -2.69
C THR A 412 13.96 -13.24 -3.93
N GLU A 413 13.57 -14.40 -4.47
CA GLU A 413 14.22 -15.02 -5.64
C GLU A 413 13.17 -15.56 -6.61
N VAL A 414 13.08 -14.98 -7.82
CA VAL A 414 12.00 -15.29 -8.76
C VAL A 414 12.05 -16.72 -9.29
N HIS A 415 13.27 -17.24 -9.50
CA HIS A 415 13.49 -18.55 -10.12
C HIS A 415 13.15 -19.72 -9.20
N THR A 416 13.07 -19.48 -7.89
CA THR A 416 12.81 -20.50 -6.87
C THR A 416 11.49 -20.24 -6.14
N ILE A 417 10.60 -19.36 -6.66
CA ILE A 417 9.32 -19.05 -6.01
C ILE A 417 8.49 -20.32 -5.80
N GLU A 418 8.37 -21.17 -6.83
CA GLU A 418 7.59 -22.42 -6.76
C GLU A 418 8.14 -23.35 -5.68
N GLU A 419 9.45 -23.66 -5.74
CA GLU A 419 10.13 -24.51 -4.75
C GLU A 419 10.02 -23.97 -3.32
N ASN A 420 10.22 -22.65 -3.14
CA ASN A 420 10.14 -22.01 -1.83
C ASN A 420 8.70 -21.98 -1.28
N LEU A 421 7.70 -21.79 -2.15
CA LEU A 421 6.29 -21.81 -1.77
C LEU A 421 5.89 -23.22 -1.32
N ASP A 422 6.28 -24.24 -2.09
CA ASP A 422 5.99 -25.64 -1.77
C ASP A 422 6.65 -26.02 -0.43
N ALA A 423 7.94 -25.72 -0.25
CA ALA A 423 8.64 -25.97 1.01
C ALA A 423 8.01 -25.25 2.22
N LEU A 424 7.55 -24.01 2.03
CA LEU A 424 6.85 -23.25 3.06
C LEU A 424 5.54 -23.94 3.47
N ILE A 425 4.73 -24.34 2.49
CA ILE A 425 3.43 -24.99 2.70
C ILE A 425 3.62 -26.37 3.35
N ASP A 426 4.56 -27.17 2.86
CA ASP A 426 4.92 -28.47 3.45
C ASP A 426 5.35 -28.32 4.91
N GLY A 427 6.11 -27.27 5.23
CA GLY A 427 6.49 -26.94 6.59
C GLY A 427 5.31 -26.61 7.51
N TYR A 428 4.20 -26.07 6.99
CA TYR A 428 2.96 -25.91 7.75
C TYR A 428 2.20 -27.22 7.90
N ILE A 429 2.12 -28.03 6.84
CA ILE A 429 1.44 -29.33 6.86
C ILE A 429 2.07 -30.28 7.89
N GLN A 430 3.40 -30.34 7.93
CA GLN A 430 4.12 -31.15 8.92
C GLN A 430 3.87 -30.71 10.37
N ARG A 431 3.57 -29.42 10.58
CA ARG A 431 3.26 -28.86 11.91
C ARG A 431 1.79 -28.99 12.28
N GLY A 432 0.87 -28.92 11.30
CA GLY A 432 -0.57 -29.04 11.51
C GLY A 432 -1.07 -30.49 11.62
N GLY A 433 -0.27 -31.46 11.16
CA GLY A 433 -0.54 -32.89 11.32
C GLY A 433 -0.04 -33.52 12.62
N GLN A 434 0.62 -32.74 13.49
CA GLN A 434 0.96 -33.10 14.88
C GLN A 434 -0.07 -32.51 15.82
#